data_AF-A0A2V8EVK9-F1
#
_entry.id   AF-A0A2V8EVK9-F1
#
_cell.length_a   1.000
_cell.length_b   1.000
_cell.length_c   1.000
_cell.angle_alpha   90.00
_cell.angle_beta   90.00
_cell.angle_gamma   90.00
#
_symmetry.space_group_name_H-M   'P 1'
#
loop_
_entity.id
_entity.type
_entity.pdbx_description
1 polymer ?
#
loop_
_entity_poly.entity_id
_entity_poly.type
_entity_poly.pdbx_seq_one_letter_code
_entity_poly.pdbx_strand_id
1 'polypeptide(L)'
;MGRGGNRRPRRRAARSPCGHDRRRRRVQRRLPLRPAARAHAPRLPADRQLCRRAIDARRRRRRVAAAPTRAAVVKIAVVGGGGVRTPLLVAGLTASDLPIDEIALYDIDQPRLRVIGAVAAKMAARGRVAPCASLDACLSGADFVFTSIRVGGIERRVRDEAAAQRHGIAGQETVGPAGFAMAARTIPEMVRYARQIARAAPRAWIVNFTNPVGMVTEAMRSETDRAIGICDTPTELFERTAHALGLRPDRCYFDYFGLNHLGWVREVYADGAPQLDRLWRAPERLRAIYKAPLFDADALGELKLLPTEYVYYYDRRTTNICARATRATCGWRPSRRSRRPRRSRRRPRISRVTTRSRSPSSARFTSTPMRFCRSAS
;
A
#
# COMPACT_ATOMS: atom_id res chain seq x y z
N MET A 1 21.76 -73.05 -40.44
CA MET A 1 20.41 -72.48 -40.35
C MET A 1 19.80 -72.88 -39.00
N GLY A 2 19.18 -71.93 -38.27
CA GLY A 2 18.33 -72.21 -37.11
C GLY A 2 19.00 -72.53 -35.76
N ARG A 3 19.69 -71.56 -35.14
CA ARG A 3 20.01 -71.54 -33.68
C ARG A 3 18.76 -71.02 -32.94
N GLY A 4 18.44 -71.31 -31.68
CA GLY A 4 19.08 -72.00 -30.55
C GLY A 4 17.99 -72.12 -29.44
N GLY A 5 18.15 -72.86 -28.35
CA GLY A 5 19.37 -73.02 -27.55
C GLY A 5 19.10 -72.56 -26.12
N ASN A 6 18.29 -73.37 -25.41
CA ASN A 6 18.29 -73.73 -23.99
C ASN A 6 19.22 -72.97 -23.00
N ARG A 7 18.70 -72.65 -21.79
CA ARG A 7 19.30 -72.92 -20.44
C ARG A 7 18.79 -71.97 -19.32
N ARG A 8 18.27 -72.54 -18.22
CA ARG A 8 18.33 -71.98 -16.83
C ARG A 8 19.71 -72.37 -16.20
N PRO A 9 20.17 -71.98 -14.97
CA PRO A 9 19.49 -71.39 -13.79
C PRO A 9 20.34 -70.45 -12.84
N ARG A 10 19.76 -70.11 -11.66
CA ARG A 10 20.35 -69.84 -10.30
C ARG A 10 20.93 -68.44 -9.86
N ARG A 11 20.35 -67.99 -8.71
CA ARG A 11 20.89 -67.36 -7.47
C ARG A 11 21.63 -66.00 -7.49
N ARG A 12 21.15 -65.03 -6.70
CA ARG A 12 21.66 -64.65 -5.34
C ARG A 12 20.94 -63.41 -4.78
N ALA A 13 20.71 -63.41 -3.47
CA ALA A 13 20.28 -62.26 -2.67
C ALA A 13 21.48 -61.35 -2.31
N ALA A 14 21.23 -60.04 -2.13
CA ALA A 14 21.46 -59.30 -0.88
C ALA A 14 21.55 -57.76 -1.08
N ARG A 15 21.11 -57.04 -0.03
CA ARG A 15 21.42 -55.66 0.39
C ARG A 15 20.56 -54.49 -0.14
N SER A 16 19.67 -54.02 0.74
CA SER A 16 19.28 -52.60 0.94
C SER A 16 20.45 -51.82 1.61
N PRO A 17 20.51 -50.46 1.69
CA PRO A 17 19.37 -49.55 1.88
C PRO A 17 19.46 -48.12 1.25
N CYS A 18 18.40 -47.34 1.52
CA CYS A 18 18.29 -45.88 1.63
C CYS A 18 18.06 -45.03 0.37
N GLY A 19 17.09 -44.10 0.45
CA GLY A 19 16.86 -43.02 -0.51
C GLY A 19 15.39 -42.62 -0.62
N HIS A 20 15.02 -41.49 -0.01
CA HIS A 20 13.65 -40.96 0.08
C HIS A 20 12.99 -40.60 -1.26
N ASP A 21 11.71 -40.99 -1.44
CA ASP A 21 10.73 -40.20 -2.19
C ASP A 21 9.30 -40.48 -1.68
N ARG A 22 8.67 -39.47 -1.04
CA ARG A 22 7.24 -39.49 -0.68
C ARG A 22 6.51 -38.29 -1.28
N ARG A 23 6.25 -38.40 -2.58
CA ARG A 23 4.96 -38.16 -3.28
C ARG A 23 3.89 -37.31 -2.55
N ARG A 24 3.77 -36.09 -3.05
CA ARG A 24 2.58 -35.26 -3.30
C ARG A 24 1.21 -35.89 -2.95
N ARG A 25 0.50 -35.35 -1.95
CA ARG A 25 -0.95 -35.52 -1.79
C ARG A 25 -1.68 -34.26 -2.29
N ARG A 26 -2.52 -34.43 -3.33
CA ARG A 26 -3.53 -33.45 -3.76
C ARG A 26 -4.72 -33.53 -2.80
N VAL A 27 -5.12 -32.40 -2.22
CA VAL A 27 -6.39 -32.25 -1.51
C VAL A 27 -7.34 -31.49 -2.43
N GLN A 28 -8.26 -32.18 -3.09
CA GLN A 28 -9.43 -31.57 -3.70
C GLN A 28 -10.52 -31.44 -2.62
N ARG A 29 -10.68 -30.24 -2.05
CA ARG A 29 -11.89 -29.90 -1.29
C ARG A 29 -12.97 -29.47 -2.28
N ARG A 30 -14.05 -30.26 -2.37
CA ARG A 30 -15.28 -29.91 -3.08
C ARG A 30 -15.88 -28.66 -2.42
N LEU A 31 -16.04 -27.57 -3.18
CA LEU A 31 -16.91 -26.46 -2.77
C LEU A 31 -18.38 -26.88 -2.97
N PRO A 32 -19.26 -26.73 -1.98
CA PRO A 32 -20.69 -26.91 -2.21
C PRO A 32 -21.24 -25.72 -3.01
N LEU A 33 -21.65 -25.98 -4.24
CA LEU A 33 -22.42 -25.08 -5.09
C LEU A 33 -23.90 -25.18 -4.70
N ARG A 34 -24.36 -24.27 -3.83
CA ARG A 34 -25.72 -23.69 -3.74
C ARG A 34 -25.93 -23.07 -2.35
N PRO A 35 -26.37 -21.80 -2.22
CA PRO A 35 -26.77 -21.26 -0.94
C PRO A 35 -28.15 -21.78 -0.56
N ALA A 36 -28.25 -22.50 0.55
CA ALA A 36 -29.54 -22.80 1.17
C ALA A 36 -30.13 -21.50 1.75
N ALA A 37 -31.33 -21.13 1.32
CA ALA A 37 -32.10 -20.05 1.90
C ALA A 37 -32.36 -20.35 3.38
N ARG A 38 -31.92 -19.46 4.28
CA ARG A 38 -32.31 -19.50 5.70
C ARG A 38 -32.93 -18.17 6.10
N ALA A 39 -34.22 -18.26 6.45
CA ALA A 39 -34.99 -17.22 7.09
C ALA A 39 -34.52 -17.05 8.55
N HIS A 40 -33.75 -15.98 8.78
CA HIS A 40 -33.68 -15.16 10.00
C HIS A 40 -32.66 -14.07 9.69
N ALA A 41 -33.01 -12.80 9.88
CA ALA A 41 -32.09 -11.69 9.62
C ALA A 41 -30.77 -11.93 10.38
N PRO A 42 -29.62 -12.05 9.70
CA PRO A 42 -28.39 -12.40 10.38
C PRO A 42 -27.95 -11.23 11.24
N ARG A 43 -28.10 -11.37 12.56
CA ARG A 43 -27.38 -10.53 13.53
C ARG A 43 -25.87 -10.71 13.29
N LEU A 44 -25.06 -9.71 13.67
CA LEU A 44 -23.59 -9.81 13.69
C LEU A 44 -23.14 -11.22 14.12
N PRO A 45 -22.23 -11.91 13.41
CA PRO A 45 -21.72 -13.21 13.83
C PRO A 45 -21.20 -13.19 15.28
N ALA A 46 -21.38 -14.28 16.03
CA ALA A 46 -21.16 -14.30 17.49
C ALA A 46 -19.71 -13.94 17.90
N ASP A 47 -18.74 -14.41 17.12
CA ASP A 47 -17.31 -14.06 17.25
C ASP A 47 -17.05 -12.55 17.08
N ARG A 48 -17.86 -11.88 16.25
CA ARG A 48 -17.75 -10.44 15.97
C ARG A 48 -18.56 -9.58 16.91
N GLN A 49 -19.66 -10.11 17.45
CA GLN A 49 -20.37 -9.46 18.55
C GLN A 49 -19.46 -9.29 19.77
N LEU A 50 -18.60 -10.28 20.07
CA LEU A 50 -17.62 -10.20 21.15
C LEU A 50 -16.63 -9.05 20.92
N CYS A 51 -16.06 -8.93 19.72
CA CYS A 51 -15.16 -7.82 19.37
C CYS A 51 -15.85 -6.46 19.48
N ARG A 52 -17.07 -6.31 18.97
CA ARG A 52 -17.82 -5.05 19.04
C ARG A 52 -18.17 -4.69 20.49
N ARG A 53 -18.66 -5.64 21.27
CA ARG A 53 -18.95 -5.46 22.71
C ARG A 53 -17.68 -5.09 23.49
N ALA A 54 -16.53 -5.66 23.18
CA ALA A 54 -15.26 -5.31 23.81
C ALA A 54 -14.82 -3.87 23.49
N ILE A 55 -14.98 -3.42 22.25
CA ILE A 55 -14.69 -2.03 21.84
C ILE A 55 -15.66 -1.05 22.50
N ASP A 56 -16.97 -1.35 22.47
CA ASP A 56 -18.01 -0.49 23.05
C ASP A 56 -17.90 -0.43 24.57
N ALA A 57 -17.59 -1.54 25.24
CA ALA A 57 -17.32 -1.58 26.68
C ALA A 57 -16.07 -0.77 27.05
N ARG A 58 -14.99 -0.83 26.25
CA ARG A 58 -13.80 0.02 26.45
C ARG A 58 -14.11 1.51 26.27
N ARG A 59 -14.91 1.88 25.25
CA ARG A 59 -15.37 3.26 25.04
C ARG A 59 -16.24 3.76 26.20
N ARG A 60 -17.14 2.92 26.73
CA ARG A 60 -17.97 3.23 27.91
C ARG A 60 -17.12 3.36 29.18
N ARG A 61 -16.16 2.45 29.42
CA ARG A 61 -15.23 2.53 30.56
C ARG A 61 -14.35 3.78 30.51
N ARG A 62 -13.88 4.20 29.34
CA ARG A 62 -13.16 5.49 29.17
C ARG A 62 -14.02 6.71 29.49
N ARG A 63 -15.34 6.66 29.24
CA ARG A 63 -16.27 7.75 29.61
C ARG A 63 -16.59 7.81 31.11
N VAL A 64 -16.40 6.71 31.85
CA VAL A 64 -16.80 6.58 33.27
C VAL A 64 -15.59 6.55 34.21
N ALA A 65 -14.37 6.39 33.70
CA ALA A 65 -13.17 6.41 34.53
C ALA A 65 -12.86 7.81 35.08
N ALA A 66 -12.71 7.88 36.41
CA ALA A 66 -12.33 9.05 37.20
C ALA A 66 -10.98 9.66 36.77
N ALA A 67 -10.78 10.92 37.17
CA ALA A 67 -9.65 11.79 36.83
C ALA A 67 -8.30 11.05 36.79
N PRO A 68 -7.46 11.29 35.76
CA PRO A 68 -6.23 10.55 35.60
C PRO A 68 -5.27 10.87 36.74
N THR A 69 -4.88 9.85 37.50
CA THR A 69 -3.60 9.79 38.20
C THR A 69 -2.52 10.22 37.20
N ARG A 70 -1.87 11.37 37.46
CA ARG A 70 -0.83 12.04 36.64
C ARG A 70 -0.48 11.27 35.36
N ALA A 71 -1.17 11.61 34.26
CA ALA A 71 -1.08 10.88 33.01
C ALA A 71 0.39 10.67 32.61
N ALA A 72 0.79 9.41 32.40
CA ALA A 72 2.08 9.11 31.81
C ALA A 72 2.15 9.82 30.46
N VAL A 73 3.09 10.75 30.37
CA VAL A 73 3.30 11.60 29.22
C VAL A 73 3.78 10.75 28.05
N VAL A 74 3.20 10.93 26.85
CA VAL A 74 3.52 10.13 25.66
C VAL A 74 4.48 10.87 24.74
N LYS A 75 5.58 10.20 24.38
CA LYS A 75 6.47 10.63 23.30
C LYS A 75 6.23 9.81 22.03
N ILE A 76 6.08 10.50 20.90
CA ILE A 76 5.95 9.90 19.57
C ILE A 76 7.18 10.25 18.74
N ALA A 77 7.84 9.25 18.17
CA ALA A 77 8.84 9.43 17.13
C ALA A 77 8.21 9.25 15.74
N VAL A 78 8.60 10.06 14.77
CA VAL A 78 8.17 9.94 13.37
C VAL A 78 9.39 9.75 12.48
N VAL A 79 9.54 8.58 11.90
CA VAL A 79 10.57 8.26 10.89
C VAL A 79 9.97 8.52 9.51
N GLY A 80 10.60 9.42 8.74
CA GLY A 80 10.02 10.00 7.53
C GLY A 80 9.30 11.33 7.80
N GLY A 81 9.73 12.08 8.81
CA GLY A 81 9.15 13.36 9.22
C GLY A 81 9.19 14.44 8.14
N GLY A 82 10.03 14.32 7.11
CA GLY A 82 10.08 15.21 5.95
C GLY A 82 8.97 14.96 4.91
N GLY A 83 8.07 14.00 5.16
CA GLY A 83 6.92 13.73 4.31
C GLY A 83 5.93 14.90 4.25
N VAL A 84 5.36 15.16 3.08
CA VAL A 84 4.37 16.26 2.90
C VAL A 84 3.10 16.09 3.73
N ARG A 85 2.82 14.87 4.21
CA ARG A 85 1.67 14.56 5.07
C ARG A 85 1.99 14.69 6.57
N THR A 86 3.25 14.86 6.97
CA THR A 86 3.63 14.99 8.38
C THR A 86 2.86 16.10 9.10
N PRO A 87 2.63 17.30 8.53
CA PRO A 87 1.86 18.32 9.22
C PRO A 87 0.41 17.90 9.54
N LEU A 88 -0.24 17.15 8.65
CA LEU A 88 -1.59 16.62 8.88
C LEU A 88 -1.59 15.52 9.95
N LEU A 89 -0.56 14.66 9.95
CA LEU A 89 -0.38 13.65 10.99
C LEU A 89 -0.21 14.31 12.37
N VAL A 90 0.65 15.33 12.47
CA VAL A 90 0.90 16.07 13.71
C VAL A 90 -0.37 16.78 14.19
N ALA A 91 -1.08 17.47 13.30
CA ALA A 91 -2.35 18.11 13.63
C ALA A 91 -3.36 17.10 14.19
N GLY A 92 -3.56 15.96 13.51
CA GLY A 92 -4.48 14.91 13.95
C GLY A 92 -4.10 14.28 15.29
N LEU A 93 -2.81 14.01 15.51
CA LEU A 93 -2.31 13.45 16.77
C LEU A 93 -2.49 14.42 17.93
N THR A 94 -2.07 15.67 17.77
CA THR A 94 -2.10 16.67 18.85
C THR A 94 -3.53 17.12 19.20
N ALA A 95 -4.47 17.05 18.25
CA ALA A 95 -5.89 17.30 18.50
C ALA A 95 -6.64 16.13 19.16
N SER A 96 -6.02 14.95 19.33
CA SER A 96 -6.65 13.77 19.95
C SER A 96 -6.82 13.92 21.48
N ASP A 97 -7.36 12.89 22.13
CA ASP A 97 -7.45 12.78 23.61
C ASP A 97 -6.17 12.21 24.26
N LEU A 98 -5.13 11.90 23.47
CA LEU A 98 -3.90 11.27 23.97
C LEU A 98 -2.99 12.28 24.70
N PRO A 99 -2.36 11.95 25.85
CA PRO A 99 -1.49 12.88 26.58
C PRO A 99 -0.10 13.03 25.92
N ILE A 100 -0.07 13.50 24.67
CA ILE A 100 1.16 13.70 23.89
C ILE A 100 1.84 14.99 24.34
N ASP A 101 3.10 14.89 24.74
CA ASP A 101 3.96 16.05 25.08
C ASP A 101 5.03 16.31 24.04
N GLU A 102 5.54 15.25 23.40
CA GLU A 102 6.59 15.38 22.40
C GLU A 102 6.26 14.56 21.14
N ILE A 103 6.40 15.22 19.99
CA ILE A 103 6.52 14.57 18.69
C ILE A 103 7.91 14.89 18.12
N ALA A 104 8.78 13.89 18.12
CA ALA A 104 10.12 13.95 17.57
C ALA A 104 10.08 13.53 16.09
N LEU A 105 10.64 14.35 15.20
CA LEU A 105 10.62 14.11 13.75
C LEU A 105 12.01 13.76 13.24
N TYR A 106 12.17 12.66 12.52
CA TYR A 106 13.42 12.27 11.88
C TYR A 106 13.22 12.01 10.39
N ASP A 107 14.16 12.47 9.58
CA ASP A 107 14.28 12.18 8.16
C ASP A 107 15.75 12.14 7.75
N ILE A 108 16.07 11.40 6.70
CA ILE A 108 17.41 11.41 6.11
C ILE A 108 17.68 12.72 5.35
N ASP A 109 16.63 13.36 4.83
CA ASP A 109 16.69 14.67 4.19
C ASP A 109 16.47 15.76 5.24
N GLN A 110 17.55 16.11 5.95
CA GLN A 110 17.53 17.11 7.03
C GLN A 110 17.11 18.51 6.56
N PRO A 111 17.56 19.03 5.38
CA PRO A 111 17.03 20.28 4.83
C PRO A 111 15.52 20.26 4.65
N ARG A 112 14.96 19.20 4.07
CA ARG A 112 13.51 19.05 3.90
C ARG A 112 12.78 18.91 5.24
N LEU A 113 13.34 18.15 6.17
CA LEU A 113 12.82 17.99 7.53
C LEU A 113 12.70 19.33 8.25
N ARG A 114 13.68 20.24 8.13
CA ARG A 114 13.60 21.57 8.75
C ARG A 114 12.39 22.36 8.26
N VAL A 115 12.14 22.35 6.96
CA VAL A 115 10.99 23.07 6.36
C VAL A 115 9.67 22.44 6.79
N ILE A 116 9.51 21.14 6.60
CA ILE A 116 8.27 20.43 6.91
C ILE A 116 8.01 20.40 8.42
N GLY A 117 9.05 20.21 9.23
CA GLY A 117 8.97 20.20 10.69
C GLY A 117 8.52 21.55 11.25
N ALA A 118 8.97 22.67 10.67
CA ALA A 118 8.49 24.00 11.06
C ALA A 118 6.99 24.19 10.75
N VAL A 119 6.51 23.69 9.60
CA VAL A 119 5.08 23.71 9.27
C VAL A 119 4.29 22.80 10.23
N ALA A 120 4.79 21.60 10.49
CA ALA A 120 4.15 20.64 11.39
C ALA A 120 4.05 21.20 12.82
N ALA A 121 5.09 21.86 13.33
CA ALA A 121 5.08 22.50 14.63
C ALA A 121 4.04 23.63 14.72
N LYS A 122 3.84 24.41 13.65
CA LYS A 122 2.79 25.44 13.60
C LYS A 122 1.37 24.86 13.54
N MET A 123 1.22 23.64 13.03
CA MET A 123 -0.07 22.94 12.95
C MET A 123 -0.38 22.11 14.20
N ALA A 124 0.55 22.01 15.14
CA ALA A 124 0.33 21.29 16.38
C ALA A 124 -0.68 22.05 17.26
N ALA A 125 -1.71 21.36 17.73
CA ALA A 125 -2.68 21.94 18.67
C ALA A 125 -2.10 22.07 20.09
N ARG A 126 -1.12 21.24 20.44
CA ARG A 126 -0.43 21.18 21.74
C ARG A 126 0.82 20.29 21.64
N GLY A 127 1.63 20.31 22.69
CA GLY A 127 2.86 19.52 22.77
C GLY A 127 3.99 20.13 21.93
N ARG A 128 5.21 19.70 22.21
CA ARG A 128 6.43 20.10 21.51
C ARG A 128 6.62 19.24 20.27
N VAL A 129 6.83 19.87 19.13
CA VAL A 129 7.18 19.18 17.87
C VAL A 129 8.55 19.67 17.43
N ALA A 130 9.51 18.76 17.30
CA ALA A 130 10.89 19.13 17.01
C ALA A 130 11.58 18.14 16.05
N PRO A 131 12.42 18.63 15.12
CA PRO A 131 13.27 17.77 14.31
C PRO A 131 14.44 17.20 15.15
N CYS A 132 14.86 15.99 14.82
CA CYS A 132 16.01 15.31 15.41
C CYS A 132 17.14 15.18 14.38
N ALA A 133 18.37 15.44 14.84
CA ALA A 133 19.57 15.31 14.02
C ALA A 133 19.95 13.85 13.73
N SER A 134 19.55 12.92 14.59
CA SER A 134 19.82 11.49 14.42
C SER A 134 18.58 10.65 14.76
N LEU A 135 18.56 9.42 14.26
CA LEU A 135 17.50 8.47 14.56
C LEU A 135 17.48 8.13 16.06
N ASP A 136 18.63 7.85 16.67
CA ASP A 136 18.72 7.46 18.07
C ASP A 136 18.18 8.54 19.02
N ALA A 137 18.47 9.82 18.72
CA ALA A 137 17.90 10.94 19.47
C ALA A 137 16.36 11.00 19.34
N CYS A 138 15.84 10.67 18.16
CA CYS A 138 14.39 10.62 17.91
C CYS A 138 13.72 9.47 18.68
N LEU A 139 14.36 8.29 18.71
CA LEU A 139 13.82 7.08 19.32
C LEU A 139 13.93 7.06 20.85
N SER A 140 14.90 7.77 21.43
CA SER A 140 15.12 7.78 22.88
C SER A 140 13.85 8.19 23.64
N GLY A 141 13.34 7.29 24.48
CA GLY A 141 12.13 7.49 25.27
C GLY A 141 10.82 7.48 24.49
N ALA A 142 10.80 7.06 23.22
CA ALA A 142 9.56 6.98 22.46
C ALA A 142 8.64 5.84 22.93
N ASP A 143 7.34 6.11 23.04
CA ASP A 143 6.30 5.11 23.32
C ASP A 143 5.65 4.60 22.02
N PHE A 144 5.65 5.43 20.99
CA PHE A 144 5.19 5.08 19.65
C PHE A 144 6.18 5.56 18.59
N VAL A 145 6.35 4.77 17.55
CA VAL A 145 7.16 5.13 16.38
C VAL A 145 6.32 5.02 15.12
N PHE A 146 6.04 6.15 14.50
CA PHE A 146 5.32 6.23 13.23
C PHE A 146 6.32 6.17 12.09
N THR A 147 6.09 5.30 11.11
CA THR A 147 6.99 5.16 9.95
C THR A 147 6.28 5.49 8.66
N SER A 148 6.73 6.53 7.96
CA SER A 148 6.16 7.01 6.70
C SER A 148 7.26 7.45 5.74
N ILE A 149 8.10 6.52 5.32
CA ILE A 149 9.20 6.79 4.39
C ILE A 149 8.84 6.41 2.95
N ARG A 150 9.61 6.94 2.00
CA ARG A 150 9.56 6.53 0.59
C ARG A 150 10.97 6.29 0.09
N VAL A 151 11.41 5.04 0.12
CA VAL A 151 12.76 4.67 -0.33
C VAL A 151 12.91 4.95 -1.82
N GLY A 152 13.79 5.89 -2.14
CA GLY A 152 14.04 6.34 -3.51
C GLY A 152 13.17 7.51 -3.98
N GLY A 153 12.33 8.09 -3.13
CA GLY A 153 11.57 9.30 -3.45
C GLY A 153 10.53 9.11 -4.54
N ILE A 154 10.02 10.23 -5.05
CA ILE A 154 8.97 10.23 -6.08
C ILE A 154 9.51 9.83 -7.45
N GLU A 155 10.79 10.12 -7.70
CA GLU A 155 11.48 9.84 -8.96
C GLU A 155 11.58 8.34 -9.22
N ARG A 156 11.83 7.53 -8.16
CA ARG A 156 11.83 6.07 -8.30
C ARG A 156 10.43 5.52 -8.54
N ARG A 157 9.42 6.06 -7.86
CA ARG A 157 8.02 5.68 -8.13
C ARG A 157 7.66 5.90 -9.60
N VAL A 158 7.96 7.08 -10.15
CA VAL A 158 7.72 7.39 -11.57
C VAL A 158 8.41 6.38 -12.49
N ARG A 159 9.67 6.02 -12.20
CA ARG A 159 10.42 5.04 -13.01
C ARG A 159 9.81 3.64 -12.95
N ASP A 160 9.39 3.19 -11.78
CA ASP A 160 8.78 1.87 -11.60
C ASP A 160 7.44 1.77 -12.35
N GLU A 161 6.59 2.79 -12.19
CA GLU A 161 5.28 2.85 -12.86
C GLU A 161 5.46 2.91 -14.38
N ALA A 162 6.37 3.77 -14.88
CA ALA A 162 6.66 3.88 -16.32
C ALA A 162 7.28 2.58 -16.89
N ALA A 163 8.10 1.88 -16.11
CA ALA A 163 8.67 0.61 -16.54
C ALA A 163 7.58 -0.45 -16.74
N ALA A 164 6.65 -0.61 -15.78
CA ALA A 164 5.51 -1.51 -15.93
C ALA A 164 4.67 -1.17 -17.17
N GLN A 165 4.39 0.12 -17.39
CA GLN A 165 3.61 0.60 -18.53
C GLN A 165 4.25 0.29 -19.89
N ARG A 166 5.58 0.37 -20.00
CA ARG A 166 6.31 -0.02 -21.24
C ARG A 166 6.13 -1.49 -21.60
N HIS A 167 5.80 -2.34 -20.63
CA HIS A 167 5.51 -3.76 -20.84
C HIS A 167 3.99 -4.05 -20.95
N GLY A 168 3.15 -3.02 -21.10
CA GLY A 168 1.70 -3.18 -21.21
C GLY A 168 1.03 -3.59 -19.90
N ILE A 169 1.70 -3.42 -18.76
CA ILE A 169 1.19 -3.71 -17.42
C ILE A 169 0.86 -2.38 -16.74
N ALA A 170 -0.21 -2.34 -15.93
CA ALA A 170 -0.54 -1.14 -15.18
C ALA A 170 0.62 -0.71 -14.26
N GLY A 171 1.05 0.54 -14.39
CA GLY A 171 2.02 1.15 -13.48
C GLY A 171 1.31 1.66 -12.24
N GLN A 172 1.49 0.98 -11.11
CA GLN A 172 0.85 1.32 -9.84
C GLN A 172 1.86 1.17 -8.70
N GLU A 173 1.98 2.19 -7.85
CA GLU A 173 2.96 2.31 -6.76
C GLU A 173 3.16 1.05 -5.89
N THR A 174 2.09 0.31 -5.60
CA THR A 174 2.02 -0.72 -4.55
C THR A 174 1.49 -2.07 -5.05
N VAL A 175 1.03 -2.14 -6.30
CA VAL A 175 0.45 -3.33 -6.92
C VAL A 175 1.23 -3.68 -8.19
N GLY A 176 1.35 -4.97 -8.48
CA GLY A 176 2.03 -5.46 -9.68
C GLY A 176 3.55 -5.23 -9.67
N PRO A 177 4.20 -5.21 -10.84
CA PRO A 177 5.66 -5.11 -10.93
C PRO A 177 6.25 -3.86 -10.28
N ALA A 178 5.56 -2.72 -10.38
CA ALA A 178 5.99 -1.47 -9.75
C ALA A 178 5.90 -1.56 -8.21
N GLY A 179 4.79 -2.09 -7.69
CA GLY A 179 4.64 -2.41 -6.26
C GLY A 179 5.70 -3.37 -5.73
N PHE A 180 6.04 -4.40 -6.50
CA PHE A 180 7.12 -5.33 -6.16
C PHE A 180 8.49 -4.63 -6.11
N ALA A 181 8.81 -3.81 -7.11
CA ALA A 181 10.06 -3.05 -7.12
C ALA A 181 10.17 -2.08 -5.93
N MET A 182 9.07 -1.43 -5.54
CA MET A 182 9.01 -0.62 -4.33
C MET A 182 9.25 -1.47 -3.06
N ALA A 183 8.57 -2.62 -2.93
CA ALA A 183 8.73 -3.51 -1.79
C ALA A 183 10.18 -3.99 -1.63
N ALA A 184 10.81 -4.43 -2.72
CA ALA A 184 12.18 -4.93 -2.73
C ALA A 184 13.20 -3.90 -2.22
N ARG A 185 12.98 -2.61 -2.48
CA ARG A 185 13.82 -1.52 -1.95
C ARG A 185 13.47 -1.14 -0.51
N THR A 186 12.21 -1.25 -0.14
CA THR A 186 11.69 -0.68 1.12
C THR A 186 11.81 -1.65 2.28
N ILE A 187 11.57 -2.95 2.05
CA ILE A 187 11.60 -3.97 3.11
C ILE A 187 12.95 -4.00 3.86
N PRO A 188 14.12 -4.03 3.20
CA PRO A 188 15.40 -4.05 3.92
C PRO A 188 15.59 -2.85 4.85
N GLU A 189 15.22 -1.64 4.40
CA GLU A 189 15.31 -0.43 5.22
C GLU A 189 14.35 -0.47 6.41
N MET A 190 13.13 -0.93 6.19
CA MET A 190 12.12 -1.01 7.23
C MET A 190 12.44 -2.07 8.28
N VAL A 191 13.02 -3.21 7.89
CA VAL A 191 13.59 -4.21 8.81
C VAL A 191 14.74 -3.61 9.61
N ARG A 192 15.64 -2.85 8.96
CA ARG A 192 16.75 -2.15 9.64
C ARG A 192 16.23 -1.12 10.67
N TYR A 193 15.17 -0.38 10.34
CA TYR A 193 14.52 0.53 11.29
C TYR A 193 13.84 -0.22 12.43
N ALA A 194 13.07 -1.27 12.14
CA ALA A 194 12.41 -2.08 13.17
C ALA A 194 13.41 -2.65 14.18
N ARG A 195 14.56 -3.16 13.71
CA ARG A 195 15.64 -3.66 14.56
C ARG A 195 16.25 -2.56 15.44
N GLN A 196 16.45 -1.36 14.90
CA GLN A 196 16.94 -0.22 15.70
C GLN A 196 15.92 0.23 16.73
N ILE A 197 14.65 0.30 16.36
CA ILE A 197 13.55 0.64 17.28
C ILE A 197 13.46 -0.39 18.40
N ALA A 198 13.52 -1.69 18.09
CA ALA A 198 13.49 -2.76 19.08
C ALA A 198 14.63 -2.67 20.10
N ARG A 199 15.79 -2.11 19.73
CA ARG A 199 16.92 -1.87 20.65
C ARG A 199 16.80 -0.57 21.43
N ALA A 200 16.51 0.55 20.74
CA ALA A 200 16.53 1.88 21.33
C ALA A 200 15.26 2.20 22.14
N ALA A 201 14.12 1.62 21.76
CA ALA A 201 12.81 1.83 22.36
C ALA A 201 12.02 0.49 22.41
N PRO A 202 12.46 -0.51 23.19
CA PRO A 202 11.93 -1.88 23.16
C PRO A 202 10.44 -2.01 23.54
N ARG A 203 9.89 -1.01 24.24
CA ARG A 203 8.48 -0.97 24.61
C ARG A 203 7.60 -0.26 23.59
N ALA A 204 8.19 0.43 22.62
CA ALA A 204 7.46 1.25 21.68
C ALA A 204 6.63 0.40 20.72
N TRP A 205 5.44 0.90 20.37
CA TRP A 205 4.66 0.36 19.27
C TRP A 205 5.04 1.06 17.96
N ILE A 206 5.33 0.28 16.93
CA ILE A 206 5.53 0.78 15.57
C ILE A 206 4.17 0.88 14.87
N VAL A 207 3.85 2.06 14.37
CA VAL A 207 2.68 2.33 13.54
C VAL A 207 3.14 2.64 12.11
N ASN A 208 3.03 1.64 11.24
CA ASN A 208 3.59 1.69 9.91
C ASN A 208 2.58 2.18 8.85
N PHE A 209 2.92 3.29 8.20
CA PHE A 209 2.26 3.84 7.01
C PHE A 209 3.10 3.67 5.74
N THR A 210 4.29 3.09 5.86
CA THR A 210 5.21 2.91 4.73
C THR A 210 4.71 1.79 3.84
N ASN A 211 4.41 2.15 2.60
CA ASN A 211 3.95 1.22 1.58
C ASN A 211 5.09 0.33 1.04
N PRO A 212 4.76 -0.88 0.54
CA PRO A 212 3.46 -1.55 0.65
C PRO A 212 3.21 -2.07 2.07
N VAL A 213 2.22 -1.51 2.76
CA VAL A 213 2.11 -1.59 4.23
C VAL A 213 2.00 -3.03 4.72
N GLY A 214 1.23 -3.88 4.03
CA GLY A 214 1.07 -5.28 4.42
C GLY A 214 2.39 -6.04 4.43
N MET A 215 3.11 -6.03 3.30
CA MET A 215 4.40 -6.74 3.15
C MET A 215 5.49 -6.15 4.04
N VAL A 216 5.55 -4.82 4.15
CA VAL A 216 6.52 -4.14 5.00
C VAL A 216 6.28 -4.48 6.47
N THR A 217 5.03 -4.40 6.93
CA THR A 217 4.71 -4.70 8.34
C THR A 217 5.01 -6.15 8.67
N GLU A 218 4.65 -7.10 7.78
CA GLU A 218 4.98 -8.51 7.97
C GLU A 218 6.50 -8.72 8.11
N ALA A 219 7.30 -8.08 7.25
CA ALA A 219 8.75 -8.16 7.36
C ALA A 219 9.28 -7.51 8.65
N MET A 220 8.75 -6.36 9.08
CA MET A 220 9.16 -5.72 10.34
C MET A 220 8.87 -6.59 11.55
N ARG A 221 7.84 -7.44 11.49
CA ARG A 221 7.49 -8.35 12.58
C ARG A 221 8.53 -9.45 12.84
N SER A 222 9.48 -9.68 11.93
CA SER A 222 10.64 -10.54 12.23
C SER A 222 11.59 -9.94 13.26
N GLU A 223 11.50 -8.62 13.53
CA GLU A 223 12.37 -7.91 14.47
C GLU A 223 11.63 -7.52 15.77
N THR A 224 10.29 -7.45 15.75
CA THR A 224 9.47 -7.12 16.93
C THR A 224 8.01 -7.49 16.74
N ASP A 225 7.34 -7.98 17.79
CA ASP A 225 5.89 -8.21 17.78
C ASP A 225 5.06 -6.94 17.89
N ARG A 226 5.69 -5.80 18.17
CA ARG A 226 5.02 -4.51 18.41
C ARG A 226 4.93 -3.66 17.16
N ALA A 227 4.47 -4.24 16.04
CA ALA A 227 4.29 -3.53 14.79
C ALA A 227 2.87 -3.71 14.24
N ILE A 228 2.21 -2.59 13.91
CA ILE A 228 0.91 -2.56 13.24
C ILE A 228 1.00 -1.74 11.95
N GLY A 229 0.41 -2.27 10.89
CA GLY A 229 0.32 -1.59 9.60
C GLY A 229 -1.05 -0.91 9.44
N ILE A 230 -1.06 0.35 9.00
CA ILE A 230 -2.29 1.11 8.80
C ILE A 230 -2.36 1.59 7.34
N CYS A 231 -3.55 1.46 6.75
CA CYS A 231 -3.87 1.95 5.42
C CYS A 231 -5.22 2.68 5.48
N ASP A 232 -5.33 3.78 4.75
CA ASP A 232 -6.50 4.66 4.65
C ASP A 232 -7.61 4.07 3.76
N THR A 233 -7.25 3.30 2.72
CA THR A 233 -8.20 2.80 1.71
C THR A 233 -9.43 2.07 2.29
N PRO A 234 -9.31 1.14 3.26
CA PRO A 234 -10.49 0.48 3.81
C PRO A 234 -11.41 1.47 4.53
N THR A 235 -10.86 2.40 5.31
CA THR A 235 -11.62 3.42 6.03
C THR A 235 -12.40 4.32 5.07
N GLU A 236 -11.76 4.75 3.97
CA GLU A 236 -12.46 5.52 2.93
C GLU A 236 -13.61 4.74 2.29
N LEU A 237 -13.43 3.43 2.02
CA LEU A 237 -14.51 2.59 1.50
C LEU A 237 -15.65 2.45 2.51
N PHE A 238 -15.33 2.30 3.80
CA PHE A 238 -16.33 2.20 4.87
C PHE A 238 -17.18 3.46 4.96
N GLU A 239 -16.55 4.64 4.97
CA GLU A 239 -17.24 5.91 5.00
C GLU A 239 -18.16 6.07 3.79
N ARG A 240 -17.63 5.90 2.57
CA ARG A 240 -18.42 6.03 1.33
C ARG A 240 -19.60 5.04 1.31
N THR A 241 -19.39 3.81 1.78
CA THR A 241 -20.45 2.79 1.85
C THR A 241 -21.54 3.18 2.84
N ALA A 242 -21.18 3.66 4.03
CA ALA A 242 -22.16 4.13 5.01
C ALA A 242 -22.94 5.35 4.48
N HIS A 243 -22.27 6.32 3.87
CA HIS A 243 -22.93 7.48 3.26
C HIS A 243 -23.91 7.07 2.15
N ALA A 244 -23.52 6.15 1.25
CA ALA A 244 -24.40 5.62 0.21
C ALA A 244 -25.65 4.89 0.77
N LEU A 245 -25.55 4.33 1.98
CA LEU A 245 -26.65 3.71 2.72
C LEU A 245 -27.48 4.69 3.56
N GLY A 246 -27.10 5.98 3.60
CA GLY A 246 -27.71 6.98 4.48
C GLY A 246 -27.41 6.75 5.96
N LEU A 247 -26.28 6.12 6.27
CA LEU A 247 -25.85 5.75 7.62
C LEU A 247 -24.70 6.61 8.11
N ARG A 248 -24.56 6.69 9.43
CA ARG A 248 -23.41 7.29 10.10
C ARG A 248 -22.26 6.27 10.21
N PRO A 249 -21.07 6.52 9.64
CA PRO A 249 -19.95 5.57 9.70
C PRO A 249 -19.57 5.14 11.12
N ASP A 250 -19.63 6.06 12.09
CA ASP A 250 -19.28 5.81 13.50
C ASP A 250 -20.25 4.87 14.24
N ARG A 251 -21.43 4.60 13.65
CA ARG A 251 -22.44 3.65 14.16
C ARG A 251 -22.46 2.32 13.42
N CYS A 252 -21.66 2.18 12.37
CA CYS A 252 -21.57 0.97 11.58
C CYS A 252 -20.46 0.05 12.09
N TYR A 253 -20.66 -1.26 11.90
CA TYR A 253 -19.59 -2.24 11.95
C TYR A 253 -19.40 -2.82 10.54
N PHE A 254 -18.17 -2.79 10.05
CA PHE A 254 -17.83 -3.26 8.72
C PHE A 254 -17.15 -4.62 8.82
N ASP A 255 -17.76 -5.64 8.23
CA ASP A 255 -17.11 -6.93 8.02
C ASP A 255 -16.19 -6.83 6.82
N TYR A 256 -14.92 -6.54 7.08
CA TYR A 256 -13.88 -6.41 6.08
C TYR A 256 -12.88 -7.55 6.17
N PHE A 257 -12.42 -8.03 5.03
CA PHE A 257 -11.37 -9.04 4.96
C PHE A 257 -10.49 -8.86 3.71
N GLY A 258 -9.27 -9.37 3.78
CA GLY A 258 -8.31 -9.34 2.69
C GLY A 258 -6.92 -8.95 3.16
N LEU A 259 -6.08 -8.61 2.19
CA LEU A 259 -4.75 -8.06 2.41
C LEU A 259 -4.77 -6.54 2.24
N ASN A 260 -3.67 -5.89 2.59
CA ASN A 260 -3.45 -4.49 2.21
C ASN A 260 -3.52 -4.37 0.66
N HIS A 261 -4.31 -3.41 0.17
CA HIS A 261 -4.59 -3.17 -1.26
C HIS A 261 -5.20 -4.37 -2.02
N LEU A 262 -5.78 -5.34 -1.31
CA LEU A 262 -6.51 -6.46 -1.90
C LEU A 262 -7.56 -6.96 -0.90
N GLY A 263 -8.68 -6.25 -0.78
CA GLY A 263 -9.69 -6.56 0.23
C GLY A 263 -11.10 -6.18 -0.15
N TRP A 264 -12.05 -6.68 0.63
CA TRP A 264 -13.48 -6.58 0.38
C TRP A 264 -14.26 -6.34 1.67
N VAL A 265 -15.31 -5.54 1.59
CA VAL A 265 -16.39 -5.51 2.57
C VAL A 265 -17.41 -6.59 2.19
N ARG A 266 -17.67 -7.49 3.12
CA ARG A 266 -18.65 -8.57 3.00
C ARG A 266 -20.02 -8.18 3.55
N GLU A 267 -20.07 -7.32 4.56
CA GLU A 267 -21.32 -6.80 5.13
C GLU A 267 -21.08 -5.50 5.91
N VAL A 268 -22.12 -4.68 6.04
CA VAL A 268 -22.19 -3.52 6.91
C VAL A 268 -23.35 -3.69 7.89
N TYR A 269 -23.05 -3.64 9.19
CA TYR A 269 -24.07 -3.77 10.23
C TYR A 269 -24.33 -2.43 10.92
N ALA A 270 -25.57 -1.95 10.83
CA ALA A 270 -26.08 -0.83 11.62
C ALA A 270 -27.05 -1.36 12.68
N ASP A 271 -26.84 -1.00 13.94
CA ASP A 271 -27.64 -1.46 15.09
C ASP A 271 -27.84 -2.99 15.13
N GLY A 272 -26.82 -3.72 14.68
CA GLY A 272 -26.79 -5.19 14.63
C GLY A 272 -27.49 -5.83 13.44
N ALA A 273 -28.12 -5.04 12.55
CA ALA A 273 -28.80 -5.52 11.35
C ALA A 273 -27.94 -5.32 10.08
N PRO A 274 -27.90 -6.30 9.16
CA PRO A 274 -27.16 -6.20 7.90
C PRO A 274 -27.79 -5.16 6.98
N GLN A 275 -26.97 -4.46 6.20
CA GLN A 275 -27.40 -3.30 5.41
C GLN A 275 -27.02 -3.41 3.94
N LEU A 276 -26.05 -4.26 3.57
CA LEU A 276 -25.47 -4.27 2.23
C LEU A 276 -26.47 -4.66 1.14
N ASP A 277 -27.48 -5.47 1.48
CA ASP A 277 -28.61 -5.80 0.59
C ASP A 277 -29.33 -4.57 0.00
N ARG A 278 -29.36 -3.46 0.74
CA ARG A 278 -29.96 -2.21 0.28
C ARG A 278 -29.18 -1.56 -0.86
N LEU A 279 -27.88 -1.83 -0.99
CA LEU A 279 -27.06 -1.35 -2.11
C LEU A 279 -27.30 -2.17 -3.36
N TRP A 280 -27.46 -3.49 -3.22
CA TRP A 280 -27.66 -4.37 -4.37
C TRP A 280 -28.99 -4.17 -5.09
N ARG A 281 -29.99 -3.63 -4.38
CA ARG A 281 -31.31 -3.28 -4.93
C ARG A 281 -31.35 -1.85 -5.48
N ALA A 282 -30.25 -1.11 -5.39
CA ALA A 282 -30.15 0.32 -5.71
C ALA A 282 -28.83 0.61 -6.46
N PRO A 283 -28.72 0.23 -7.75
CA PRO A 283 -27.48 0.37 -8.53
C PRO A 283 -26.91 1.79 -8.56
N GLU A 284 -27.75 2.81 -8.46
CA GLU A 284 -27.35 4.22 -8.35
C GLU A 284 -26.56 4.51 -7.06
N ARG A 285 -26.93 3.88 -5.93
CA ARG A 285 -26.18 4.00 -4.68
C ARG A 285 -24.84 3.29 -4.75
N LEU A 286 -24.81 2.14 -5.44
CA LEU A 286 -23.56 1.40 -5.66
C LEU A 286 -22.56 2.21 -6.48
N ARG A 287 -23.03 2.92 -7.52
CA ARG A 287 -22.20 3.83 -8.32
C ARG A 287 -21.63 5.00 -7.50
N ALA A 288 -22.35 5.48 -6.49
CA ALA A 288 -21.90 6.57 -5.62
C ALA A 288 -20.75 6.20 -4.68
N ILE A 289 -20.47 4.90 -4.47
CA ILE A 289 -19.38 4.44 -3.58
C ILE A 289 -18.00 4.72 -4.20
N TYR A 290 -17.88 4.61 -5.52
CA TYR A 290 -16.61 4.78 -6.22
C TYR A 290 -16.57 6.12 -6.95
N LYS A 291 -15.46 6.85 -6.82
CA LYS A 291 -15.24 8.15 -7.49
C LYS A 291 -15.16 8.05 -9.02
N ALA A 292 -14.91 6.85 -9.52
CA ALA A 292 -14.83 6.51 -10.93
C ALA A 292 -15.52 5.16 -11.16
N PRO A 293 -15.98 4.84 -12.38
CA PRO A 293 -16.59 3.55 -12.71
C PRO A 293 -15.52 2.45 -12.79
N LEU A 294 -14.90 2.13 -11.64
CA LEU A 294 -13.84 1.14 -11.52
C LEU A 294 -14.38 -0.28 -11.70
N PHE A 295 -15.60 -0.51 -11.26
CA PHE A 295 -16.23 -1.82 -11.27
C PHE A 295 -17.59 -1.75 -11.94
N ASP A 296 -17.92 -2.81 -12.66
CA ASP A 296 -19.24 -2.99 -13.23
C ASP A 296 -20.26 -3.29 -12.12
N ALA A 297 -21.37 -2.54 -12.09
CA ALA A 297 -22.35 -2.61 -11.01
C ALA A 297 -23.07 -3.96 -10.97
N ASP A 298 -23.33 -4.56 -12.13
CA ASP A 298 -24.01 -5.85 -12.23
C ASP A 298 -23.09 -6.98 -11.74
N ALA A 299 -21.81 -6.95 -12.15
CA ALA A 299 -20.80 -7.89 -11.65
C ALA A 299 -20.60 -7.78 -10.12
N LEU A 300 -20.62 -6.57 -9.56
CA LEU A 300 -20.62 -6.39 -8.10
C LEU A 300 -21.89 -6.93 -7.45
N GLY A 301 -23.03 -6.73 -8.09
CA GLY A 301 -24.33 -7.25 -7.67
C GLY A 301 -24.37 -8.78 -7.62
N GLU A 302 -23.67 -9.47 -8.51
CA GLU A 302 -23.50 -10.93 -8.50
C GLU A 302 -22.50 -11.39 -7.43
N LEU A 303 -21.36 -10.70 -7.31
CA LEU A 303 -20.31 -11.03 -6.35
C LEU A 303 -20.75 -10.84 -4.90
N LYS A 304 -21.66 -9.88 -4.65
CA LYS A 304 -22.16 -9.49 -3.32
C LYS A 304 -21.03 -9.12 -2.35
N LEU A 305 -19.94 -8.56 -2.86
CA LEU A 305 -18.81 -8.04 -2.09
C LEU A 305 -18.43 -6.66 -2.63
N LEU A 306 -18.12 -5.71 -1.74
CA LEU A 306 -17.59 -4.42 -2.16
C LEU A 306 -16.06 -4.43 -2.11
N PRO A 307 -15.35 -4.44 -3.26
CA PRO A 307 -13.91 -4.39 -3.30
C PRO A 307 -13.37 -3.02 -2.89
N THR A 308 -12.16 -3.00 -2.32
CA THR A 308 -11.35 -1.77 -2.30
C THR A 308 -10.92 -1.41 -3.73
N GLU A 309 -10.70 -0.12 -3.96
CA GLU A 309 -10.34 0.41 -5.28
C GLU A 309 -9.10 -0.25 -5.90
N TYR A 310 -8.17 -0.77 -5.09
CA TYR A 310 -6.98 -1.45 -5.60
C TYR A 310 -7.25 -2.82 -6.25
N VAL A 311 -8.37 -3.48 -5.92
CA VAL A 311 -8.78 -4.73 -6.58
C VAL A 311 -8.93 -4.52 -8.09
N TYR A 312 -9.22 -3.30 -8.53
CA TYR A 312 -9.27 -2.89 -9.93
C TYR A 312 -8.02 -3.31 -10.72
N TYR A 313 -6.83 -3.20 -10.12
CA TYR A 313 -5.57 -3.54 -10.80
C TYR A 313 -5.35 -5.06 -10.99
N TYR A 314 -6.16 -5.88 -10.33
CA TYR A 314 -6.12 -7.34 -10.46
C TYR A 314 -7.17 -7.87 -11.46
N ASP A 315 -8.19 -7.07 -11.81
CA ASP A 315 -9.16 -7.44 -12.84
C ASP A 315 -8.49 -7.38 -14.23
N ARG A 316 -8.62 -8.48 -14.98
CA ARG A 316 -8.05 -8.65 -16.33
C ARG A 316 -8.62 -7.65 -17.34
N ARG A 317 -9.85 -7.16 -17.14
CA ARG A 317 -10.45 -6.12 -17.99
C ARG A 317 -9.65 -4.82 -17.92
N THR A 318 -9.07 -4.55 -16.76
CA THR A 318 -8.24 -3.39 -16.49
C THR A 318 -6.85 -3.47 -17.08
N THR A 319 -6.24 -4.66 -17.02
CA THR A 319 -4.93 -4.92 -17.63
C THR A 319 -4.95 -4.62 -19.14
N ASN A 320 -6.10 -4.84 -19.80
CA ASN A 320 -6.30 -4.53 -21.22
C ASN A 320 -6.45 -3.03 -21.52
N ILE A 321 -6.91 -2.20 -20.58
CA ILE A 321 -7.03 -0.73 -20.79
C ILE A 321 -5.64 -0.11 -20.88
N CYS A 322 -4.71 -0.47 -19.99
CA CYS A 322 -3.32 -0.02 -20.09
C CYS A 322 -2.66 -0.53 -21.38
N ALA A 323 -2.82 -1.81 -21.72
CA ALA A 323 -2.28 -2.37 -22.96
C ALA A 323 -2.83 -1.68 -24.23
N ARG A 324 -4.07 -1.17 -24.21
CA ARG A 324 -4.67 -0.38 -25.28
C ARG A 324 -4.16 1.07 -25.30
N ALA A 325 -4.05 1.72 -24.14
CA ALA A 325 -3.54 3.08 -24.01
C ALA A 325 -2.07 3.18 -24.45
N THR A 326 -1.22 2.22 -24.06
CA THR A 326 0.19 2.18 -24.47
C THR A 326 0.33 2.00 -25.99
N ARG A 327 -0.55 1.21 -26.62
CA ARG A 327 -0.59 1.07 -28.09
C ARG A 327 -1.03 2.36 -28.78
N ALA A 328 -1.96 3.12 -28.20
CA ALA A 328 -2.41 4.40 -28.73
C ALA A 328 -1.34 5.50 -28.61
N THR A 329 -0.57 5.54 -27.51
CA THR A 329 0.53 6.51 -27.33
C THR A 329 1.83 6.14 -28.05
N CYS A 330 2.01 4.86 -28.45
CA CYS A 330 3.13 4.43 -29.30
C CYS A 330 2.91 4.68 -30.80
N GLY A 331 1.92 5.49 -31.18
CA GLY A 331 1.64 5.92 -32.57
C GLY A 331 2.62 6.95 -33.15
N TRP A 332 3.87 7.02 -32.70
CA TRP A 332 4.89 7.80 -33.41
C TRP A 332 5.43 6.97 -34.59
N ARG A 333 4.81 7.14 -35.77
CA ARG A 333 5.40 6.72 -37.05
C ARG A 333 6.41 7.78 -37.46
N PRO A 334 7.73 7.48 -37.57
CA PRO A 334 8.63 8.37 -38.26
C PRO A 334 8.20 8.41 -39.73
N SER A 335 7.84 9.60 -40.21
CA SER A 335 7.54 9.84 -41.62
C SER A 335 8.72 9.37 -42.47
N ARG A 336 8.47 8.45 -43.41
CA ARG A 336 9.40 8.15 -44.49
C ARG A 336 9.62 9.43 -45.30
N ARG A 337 10.72 10.15 -45.07
CA ARG A 337 11.28 11.07 -46.07
C ARG A 337 12.82 11.10 -45.98
N SER A 338 13.39 10.98 -47.17
CA SER A 338 14.80 11.09 -47.59
C SER A 338 15.83 10.13 -46.97
N ARG A 339 16.02 8.99 -47.65
CA ARG A 339 17.35 8.42 -47.86
C ARG A 339 18.23 9.48 -48.54
N ARG A 340 19.41 9.77 -47.99
CA ARG A 340 20.58 10.24 -48.76
C ARG A 340 21.79 9.37 -48.42
N PRO A 341 22.70 9.11 -49.38
CA PRO A 341 23.59 7.96 -49.34
C PRO A 341 24.85 8.23 -48.52
N ARG A 342 25.39 7.13 -47.96
CA ARG A 342 26.71 7.07 -47.31
C ARG A 342 27.81 7.54 -48.27
N ARG A 343 28.62 8.50 -47.83
CA ARG A 343 30.00 8.68 -48.31
C ARG A 343 30.99 8.46 -47.16
N SER A 344 32.15 7.99 -47.56
CA SER A 344 33.11 7.22 -46.78
C SER A 344 34.24 8.08 -46.19
N ARG A 345 34.96 7.43 -45.27
CA ARG A 345 36.39 7.60 -44.91
C ARG A 345 36.81 8.64 -43.85
N ARG A 346 37.51 8.05 -42.86
CA ARG A 346 38.73 8.51 -42.15
C ARG A 346 38.58 9.51 -40.99
N ARG A 347 38.90 9.03 -39.78
CA ARG A 347 39.64 9.76 -38.72
C ARG A 347 41.13 9.88 -39.14
N PRO A 348 42.04 10.65 -38.50
CA PRO A 348 41.94 11.40 -37.22
C PRO A 348 42.62 12.80 -37.23
N ARG A 349 42.51 13.61 -36.16
CA ARG A 349 43.64 14.05 -35.31
C ARG A 349 43.27 15.14 -34.29
N ILE A 350 44.11 15.13 -33.25
CA ILE A 350 44.19 15.88 -31.99
C ILE A 350 44.59 17.35 -32.21
N SER A 351 44.05 18.27 -31.41
CA SER A 351 44.83 19.31 -30.70
C SER A 351 43.97 20.03 -29.66
N ARG A 352 44.67 20.65 -28.72
CA ARG A 352 44.28 21.04 -27.36
C ARG A 352 44.29 22.58 -27.28
N VAL A 353 43.71 23.12 -26.20
CA VAL A 353 44.11 24.36 -25.47
C VAL A 353 43.43 25.70 -25.84
N THR A 354 42.52 26.10 -24.92
CA THR A 354 42.30 27.44 -24.30
C THR A 354 41.82 28.61 -25.18
N THR A 355 41.09 29.65 -24.73
CA THR A 355 40.98 30.39 -23.46
C THR A 355 39.64 31.17 -23.37
N ARG A 356 39.25 31.51 -22.13
CA ARG A 356 38.66 32.78 -21.64
C ARG A 356 37.24 33.26 -22.06
N SER A 357 36.41 33.30 -21.00
CA SER A 357 35.62 34.43 -20.46
C SER A 357 34.77 35.30 -21.39
N ARG A 358 33.46 35.33 -21.09
CA ARG A 358 32.66 36.56 -20.86
C ARG A 358 31.21 36.21 -20.50
N SER A 359 30.77 36.63 -19.32
CA SER A 359 29.38 37.06 -19.03
C SER A 359 29.13 38.40 -19.76
N PRO A 360 27.89 38.83 -20.12
CA PRO A 360 26.78 39.00 -19.16
C PRO A 360 25.34 38.82 -19.71
N SER A 361 24.40 38.99 -18.76
CA SER A 361 23.06 39.59 -18.88
C SER A 361 21.90 38.86 -19.59
N SER A 362 20.88 38.60 -18.77
CA SER A 362 19.44 38.81 -19.00
C SER A 362 18.75 38.23 -20.23
N ALA A 363 17.88 37.24 -20.03
CA ALA A 363 16.71 37.03 -20.89
C ALA A 363 15.52 36.43 -20.10
N ARG A 364 14.54 37.32 -19.91
CA ARG A 364 13.10 37.19 -19.66
C ARG A 364 12.48 35.78 -19.72
N PHE A 365 11.73 35.48 -18.67
CA PHE A 365 10.65 34.49 -18.66
C PHE A 365 9.52 34.93 -19.61
N THR A 366 9.14 34.05 -20.54
CA THR A 366 7.84 34.08 -21.19
C THR A 366 7.11 32.77 -20.92
N SER A 367 5.95 32.91 -20.28
CA SER A 367 4.98 31.87 -19.99
C SER A 367 4.17 31.53 -21.25
N THR A 368 4.08 30.25 -21.61
CA THR A 368 3.12 29.76 -22.60
C THR A 368 2.17 28.76 -21.93
N PRO A 369 0.84 28.99 -21.94
CA PRO A 369 -0.12 28.09 -21.32
C PRO A 369 -0.40 26.85 -22.19
N MET A 370 -0.43 25.66 -21.59
CA MET A 370 -0.89 24.44 -22.26
C MET A 370 -2.41 24.47 -22.42
N ARG A 371 -2.88 24.40 -23.66
CA ARG A 371 -4.28 24.21 -24.04
C ARG A 371 -4.73 22.78 -23.75
N PHE A 372 -5.90 22.66 -23.11
CA PHE A 372 -6.71 21.46 -23.04
C PHE A 372 -7.17 21.04 -24.45
N CYS A 373 -7.00 19.76 -24.80
CA CYS A 373 -7.63 19.17 -25.98
C CYS A 373 -8.82 18.33 -25.55
N ARG A 374 -10.03 18.82 -25.84
CA ARG A 374 -11.27 18.06 -25.89
C ARG A 374 -11.39 17.42 -27.27
N SER A 375 -11.84 16.18 -27.33
CA SER A 375 -12.53 15.55 -28.47
C SER A 375 -13.34 14.38 -27.88
N ALA A 376 -14.69 14.34 -27.85
CA ALA A 376 -15.61 14.18 -28.99
C ALA A 376 -15.10 13.06 -29.91
N SER A 377 -15.67 11.86 -29.96
CA SER A 377 -17.09 11.47 -29.99
C SER A 377 -17.28 10.09 -29.35
#